data_AF-A0A151ET88-F1
#
_entry.id   AF-A0A151ET88-F1
#
_cell.length_a   1.000
_cell.length_b   1.000
_cell.length_c   1.000
_cell.angle_alpha   90.00
_cell.angle_beta   90.00
_cell.angle_gamma   90.00
#
_symmetry.space_group_name_H-M   'P 1'
#
loop_
_entity.id
_entity.type
_entity.pdbx_description
1 polymer ?
#
loop_
_entity_poly.entity_id
_entity_poly.type
_entity_poly.pdbx_seq_one_letter_code
_entity_poly.pdbx_strand_id
1 'polypeptide(L)'
;MRILQPAVETERRKEKKMKREEMKEKAAGKKIPIDGKYIIVFLFAIVLGLSSFHFLQYETEKADRLIKAAAREINNGSELLHTVETDLRSEREIQFTAVDNFNLEREYAGQCAETVHTLLPLLDEASAYFEHAEEFLEKAKTLKLPHHYHQYINLETTLLKTYTEYDEALQTLCTNYLLYYQFADHFLTGEQLLLELTDDMDRGNDNLESGTYQFAAAAYESALQQLKNAQKAYEHASKILDLPYMDDLLSNIVHMERALYNLSEAARQLELGNIDQANLLAALGSEEIESVTTVTKLQLKIQAAQWYAEHITALIEDIDEVKSEIEELKTETELRE
;
A
#
# COMPACT_ATOMS: atom_id res chain seq x y z
N MET A 1 -87.13 -44.49 -83.46
CA MET A 1 -86.79 -44.52 -82.02
C MET A 1 -86.07 -43.22 -81.70
N ARG A 2 -86.49 -42.53 -80.62
CA ARG A 2 -86.25 -41.10 -80.36
C ARG A 2 -84.77 -40.71 -80.19
N ILE A 3 -84.52 -39.49 -80.65
CA ILE A 3 -83.33 -38.64 -80.54
C ILE A 3 -83.32 -37.93 -79.16
N LEU A 4 -82.12 -37.48 -78.77
CA LEU A 4 -81.73 -36.47 -77.76
C LEU A 4 -81.37 -37.08 -76.39
N GLN A 5 -80.24 -36.71 -75.74
CA GLN A 5 -79.72 -35.34 -75.61
C GLN A 5 -78.18 -35.25 -75.49
N PRO A 6 -77.52 -34.37 -76.27
CA PRO A 6 -76.15 -33.90 -76.08
C PRO A 6 -76.04 -32.72 -75.08
N ALA A 7 -77.01 -32.53 -74.18
CA ALA A 7 -77.11 -31.35 -73.30
C ALA A 7 -76.26 -31.43 -72.03
N VAL A 8 -75.89 -32.62 -71.56
CA VAL A 8 -75.20 -32.81 -70.27
C VAL A 8 -73.70 -32.51 -70.37
N GLU A 9 -73.13 -32.63 -71.56
CA GLU A 9 -71.68 -32.46 -71.78
C GLU A 9 -71.26 -30.99 -72.00
N THR A 10 -72.19 -30.16 -72.48
CA THR A 10 -72.00 -28.71 -72.68
C THR A 10 -72.08 -27.93 -71.37
N GLU A 11 -72.90 -28.34 -70.40
CA GLU A 11 -72.95 -27.69 -69.08
C GLU A 11 -71.71 -27.99 -68.23
N ARG A 12 -71.23 -29.23 -68.22
CA ARG A 12 -69.97 -29.59 -67.51
C ARG A 12 -68.74 -28.87 -68.07
N ARG A 13 -68.72 -28.56 -69.37
CA ARG A 13 -67.64 -27.77 -69.99
C ARG A 13 -67.74 -26.28 -69.65
N LYS A 14 -68.94 -25.71 -69.51
CA LYS A 14 -69.12 -24.32 -69.06
C LYS A 14 -68.75 -24.14 -67.59
N GLU A 15 -69.11 -25.08 -66.72
CA GLU A 15 -68.81 -25.00 -65.29
C GLU A 15 -67.30 -25.13 -65.00
N LYS A 16 -66.58 -25.99 -65.72
CA LYS A 16 -65.11 -26.08 -65.64
C LYS A 16 -64.39 -24.85 -66.19
N LYS A 17 -64.98 -24.13 -67.16
CA LYS A 17 -64.41 -22.90 -67.72
C LYS A 17 -64.63 -21.72 -66.76
N MET A 18 -65.82 -21.59 -66.17
CA MET A 18 -66.11 -20.60 -65.12
C MET A 18 -65.21 -20.77 -63.90
N LYS A 19 -65.05 -22.00 -63.37
CA LYS A 19 -64.14 -22.24 -62.22
C LYS A 19 -62.66 -21.96 -62.54
N ARG A 20 -62.24 -22.10 -63.81
CA ARG A 20 -60.88 -21.72 -64.26
C ARG A 20 -60.73 -20.21 -64.46
N GLU A 21 -61.79 -19.49 -64.80
CA GLU A 21 -61.78 -18.03 -64.91
C GLU A 21 -61.88 -17.37 -63.52
N GLU A 22 -62.72 -17.85 -62.60
CA GLU A 22 -62.76 -17.39 -61.20
C GLU A 22 -61.44 -17.67 -60.45
N MET A 23 -60.76 -18.79 -60.74
CA MET A 23 -59.42 -19.04 -60.16
C MET A 23 -58.33 -18.15 -60.76
N LYS A 24 -58.46 -17.74 -62.04
CA LYS A 24 -57.54 -16.75 -62.64
C LYS A 24 -57.81 -15.34 -62.13
N GLU A 25 -59.06 -15.01 -61.83
CA GLU A 25 -59.47 -13.72 -61.28
C GLU A 25 -59.09 -13.59 -59.80
N LYS A 26 -59.07 -14.70 -59.04
CA LYS A 26 -58.52 -14.74 -57.66
C LYS A 26 -56.99 -14.86 -57.60
N ALA A 27 -56.32 -15.39 -58.63
CA ALA A 27 -54.86 -15.38 -58.75
C ALA A 27 -54.30 -14.06 -59.31
N ALA A 28 -55.15 -13.21 -59.90
CA ALA A 28 -54.87 -11.79 -60.11
C ALA A 28 -55.04 -11.01 -58.80
N GLY A 29 -54.43 -11.52 -57.72
CA GLY A 29 -54.24 -10.78 -56.49
C GLY A 29 -53.52 -9.47 -56.83
N LYS A 30 -54.12 -8.36 -56.41
CA LYS A 30 -53.57 -6.99 -56.43
C LYS A 30 -52.03 -7.02 -56.47
N LYS A 31 -51.45 -6.70 -57.63
CA LYS A 31 -50.09 -6.16 -57.67
C LYS A 31 -50.18 -4.83 -56.92
N ILE A 32 -49.84 -4.85 -55.64
CA ILE A 32 -49.55 -3.63 -54.88
C ILE A 32 -48.45 -2.95 -55.70
N PRO A 33 -48.67 -1.75 -56.27
CA PRO A 33 -47.59 -1.02 -56.88
C PRO A 33 -46.64 -0.70 -55.74
N ILE A 34 -45.53 -1.45 -55.64
CA ILE A 34 -44.44 -1.06 -54.77
C ILE A 34 -43.83 0.16 -55.46
N ASP A 35 -44.34 1.33 -55.09
CA ASP A 35 -43.84 2.62 -55.54
C ASP A 35 -42.33 2.64 -55.27
N GLY A 36 -41.50 2.93 -56.27
CA GLY A 36 -40.03 2.81 -56.16
C GLY A 36 -39.43 3.59 -54.98
N LYS A 37 -40.16 4.59 -54.48
CA LYS A 37 -39.87 5.32 -53.25
C LYS A 37 -39.84 4.43 -52.00
N TYR A 38 -40.76 3.46 -51.85
CA TYR A 38 -40.78 2.56 -50.69
C TYR A 38 -39.65 1.53 -50.73
N ILE A 39 -39.23 1.08 -51.91
CA ILE A 39 -38.05 0.20 -52.06
C ILE A 39 -36.78 0.93 -51.66
N ILE A 40 -36.64 2.20 -52.07
CA ILE A 40 -35.49 3.04 -51.71
C ILE A 40 -35.47 3.30 -50.20
N VAL A 41 -36.60 3.67 -49.59
CA VAL A 41 -36.69 3.88 -48.13
C VAL A 41 -36.39 2.59 -47.35
N PHE A 42 -36.87 1.44 -47.82
CA PHE A 42 -36.60 0.14 -47.21
C PHE A 42 -35.13 -0.28 -47.34
N LEU A 43 -34.52 -0.10 -48.51
CA LEU A 43 -33.08 -0.31 -48.71
C LEU A 43 -32.23 0.64 -47.85
N PHE A 44 -32.64 1.92 -47.73
CA PHE A 44 -31.95 2.89 -46.89
C PHE A 44 -32.04 2.51 -45.40
N ALA A 45 -33.20 2.03 -44.94
CA ALA A 45 -33.38 1.53 -43.58
C ALA A 45 -32.53 0.27 -43.30
N ILE A 46 -32.41 -0.64 -44.28
CA ILE A 46 -31.52 -1.81 -44.17
C ILE A 46 -30.05 -1.40 -44.13
N VAL A 47 -29.62 -0.49 -45.01
CA VAL A 47 -28.23 -0.01 -45.05
C VAL A 47 -27.88 0.75 -43.77
N LEU A 48 -28.79 1.60 -43.27
CA LEU A 48 -28.63 2.27 -41.98
C LEU A 48 -28.58 1.25 -40.83
N GLY A 49 -29.47 0.25 -40.84
CA GLY A 49 -29.50 -0.81 -39.82
C GLY A 49 -28.23 -1.67 -39.81
N LEU A 50 -27.75 -2.10 -40.99
CA LEU A 50 -26.50 -2.85 -41.14
C LEU A 50 -25.28 -2.00 -40.78
N SER A 51 -25.27 -0.72 -41.16
CA SER A 51 -24.21 0.23 -40.80
C SER A 51 -24.16 0.44 -39.28
N SER A 52 -25.30 0.66 -38.64
CA SER A 52 -25.40 0.75 -37.17
C SER A 52 -25.00 -0.55 -36.48
N PHE A 53 -25.35 -1.71 -37.04
CA PHE A 53 -24.97 -3.01 -36.50
C PHE A 53 -23.46 -3.26 -36.62
N HIS A 54 -22.85 -3.01 -37.77
CA HIS A 54 -21.39 -3.09 -37.94
C HIS A 54 -20.64 -2.10 -37.05
N PHE A 55 -21.18 -0.89 -36.87
CA PHE A 55 -20.61 0.11 -35.97
C PHE A 55 -20.66 -0.34 -34.51
N LEU A 56 -21.80 -0.90 -34.05
CA LEU A 56 -21.94 -1.49 -32.71
C LEU A 56 -21.01 -2.69 -32.51
N GLN A 57 -20.86 -3.54 -33.52
CA GLN A 57 -19.94 -4.67 -33.47
C GLN A 57 -18.46 -4.21 -33.36
N TYR A 58 -18.09 -3.17 -34.10
CA TYR A 58 -16.75 -2.60 -34.01
C TYR A 58 -16.46 -1.96 -32.65
N GLU A 59 -17.43 -1.22 -32.09
CA GLU A 59 -17.30 -0.60 -30.76
C GLU A 59 -17.22 -1.66 -29.66
N THR A 60 -18.00 -2.75 -29.74
CA THR A 60 -17.94 -3.87 -28.78
C THR A 60 -16.61 -4.64 -28.87
N GLU A 61 -16.12 -4.96 -30.07
CA GLU A 61 -14.78 -5.58 -30.24
C GLU A 61 -13.64 -4.66 -29.77
N LYS A 62 -13.82 -3.34 -29.84
CA LYS A 62 -12.86 -2.38 -29.26
C LYS A 62 -12.95 -2.34 -27.75
N ALA A 63 -14.15 -2.37 -27.17
CA ALA A 63 -14.36 -2.43 -25.73
C ALA A 63 -13.72 -3.68 -25.12
N ASP A 64 -13.95 -4.86 -25.70
CA ASP A 64 -13.36 -6.13 -25.25
C ASP A 64 -11.84 -6.06 -25.19
N ARG A 65 -11.21 -5.42 -26.18
CA ARG A 65 -9.74 -5.26 -26.20
C ARG A 65 -9.25 -4.34 -25.10
N LEU A 66 -9.96 -3.24 -24.82
CA LEU A 66 -9.61 -2.30 -23.76
C LEU A 66 -9.81 -2.92 -22.38
N ILE A 67 -10.93 -3.60 -22.16
CA ILE A 67 -11.21 -4.33 -20.91
C ILE A 67 -10.15 -5.39 -20.67
N LYS A 68 -9.82 -6.24 -21.67
CA LYS A 68 -8.77 -7.25 -21.53
C LYS A 68 -7.39 -6.67 -21.28
N ALA A 69 -7.12 -5.47 -21.79
CA ALA A 69 -5.89 -4.74 -21.48
C ALA A 69 -5.91 -4.28 -20.02
N ALA A 70 -7.00 -3.66 -19.57
CA ALA A 70 -7.17 -3.24 -18.17
C ALA A 70 -7.02 -4.41 -17.19
N ALA A 71 -7.72 -5.52 -17.43
CA ALA A 71 -7.63 -6.72 -16.59
C ALA A 71 -6.22 -7.29 -16.52
N ARG A 72 -5.44 -7.19 -17.61
CA ARG A 72 -4.03 -7.59 -17.61
C ARG A 72 -3.19 -6.69 -16.71
N GLU A 73 -3.36 -5.37 -16.83
CA GLU A 73 -2.60 -4.43 -15.98
C GLU A 73 -3.01 -4.59 -14.50
N ILE A 74 -4.30 -4.76 -14.20
CA ILE A 74 -4.78 -5.07 -12.84
C ILE A 74 -4.10 -6.33 -12.29
N ASN A 75 -4.04 -7.40 -13.09
CA ASN A 75 -3.36 -8.63 -12.67
C ASN A 75 -1.86 -8.40 -12.40
N ASN A 76 -1.16 -7.72 -13.31
CA ASN A 76 0.26 -7.39 -13.12
C ASN A 76 0.50 -6.59 -11.82
N GLY A 77 -0.29 -5.55 -11.58
CA GLY A 77 -0.21 -4.77 -10.35
C GLY A 77 -0.53 -5.62 -9.11
N SER A 78 -1.57 -6.44 -9.16
CA SER A 78 -1.97 -7.29 -8.02
C SER A 78 -0.92 -8.35 -7.65
N GLU A 79 -0.17 -8.89 -8.62
CA GLU A 79 0.94 -9.82 -8.36
C GLU A 79 2.07 -9.14 -7.58
N LEU A 80 2.37 -7.87 -7.89
CA LEU A 80 3.33 -7.07 -7.14
C LEU A 80 2.84 -6.80 -5.71
N LEU A 81 1.58 -6.39 -5.55
CA LEU A 81 0.99 -6.17 -4.22
C LEU A 81 1.07 -7.44 -3.35
N HIS A 82 0.78 -8.61 -3.93
CA HIS A 82 0.87 -9.88 -3.23
C HIS A 82 2.32 -10.24 -2.82
N THR A 83 3.28 -9.91 -3.67
CA THR A 83 4.71 -10.09 -3.36
C THR A 83 5.10 -9.23 -2.15
N VAL A 84 4.76 -7.95 -2.18
CA VAL A 84 5.01 -7.01 -1.07
C VAL A 84 4.36 -7.49 0.22
N GLU A 85 3.07 -7.89 0.18
CA GLU A 85 2.38 -8.40 1.37
C GLU A 85 3.07 -9.65 1.94
N THR A 86 3.51 -10.55 1.08
CA THR A 86 4.17 -11.80 1.49
C THR A 86 5.48 -11.51 2.23
N ASP A 87 6.27 -10.57 1.72
CA ASP A 87 7.53 -10.18 2.34
C ASP A 87 7.31 -9.42 3.66
N LEU A 88 6.24 -8.62 3.76
CA LEU A 88 5.88 -7.95 5.02
C LEU A 88 5.40 -8.91 6.12
N ARG A 89 4.93 -10.11 5.80
CA ARG A 89 4.45 -11.07 6.84
C ARG A 89 5.53 -11.55 7.80
N SER A 90 6.80 -11.46 7.44
CA SER A 90 7.90 -11.80 8.35
C SER A 90 8.27 -10.70 9.33
N GLU A 91 7.70 -9.50 9.16
CA GLU A 91 8.00 -8.32 9.95
C GLU A 91 7.30 -8.38 11.32
N ARG A 92 8.01 -7.98 12.39
CA ARG A 92 7.49 -8.03 13.76
C ARG A 92 7.92 -6.83 14.61
N GLU A 93 7.18 -6.62 15.70
CA GLU A 93 7.53 -5.63 16.72
C GLU A 93 8.93 -5.89 17.33
N ILE A 94 9.68 -4.81 17.56
CA ILE A 94 11.00 -4.81 18.19
C ILE A 94 10.89 -4.93 19.71
N GLN A 95 11.77 -5.73 20.33
CA GLN A 95 11.78 -5.95 21.77
C GLN A 95 12.80 -5.04 22.48
N PHE A 96 12.35 -3.88 22.96
CA PHE A 96 13.20 -2.87 23.63
C PHE A 96 13.67 -3.21 25.07
N THR A 97 13.46 -4.44 25.58
CA THR A 97 13.54 -4.72 27.03
C THR A 97 14.73 -5.57 27.50
N ALA A 98 15.38 -6.32 26.63
CA ALA A 98 16.46 -7.21 27.04
C ALA A 98 17.82 -6.63 26.65
N VAL A 99 18.59 -6.19 27.66
CA VAL A 99 19.94 -5.64 27.49
C VAL A 99 20.84 -6.60 26.70
N ASP A 100 20.69 -7.90 26.93
CA ASP A 100 21.44 -8.97 26.24
C ASP A 100 21.09 -9.09 24.74
N ASN A 101 19.97 -8.49 24.30
CA ASN A 101 19.44 -8.63 22.95
C ASN A 101 19.54 -7.35 22.12
N PHE A 102 20.05 -6.23 22.63
CA PHE A 102 20.06 -4.97 21.88
C PHE A 102 20.79 -5.08 20.54
N ASN A 103 21.90 -5.80 20.48
CA ASN A 103 22.61 -6.02 19.22
C ASN A 103 21.78 -6.82 18.20
N LEU A 104 21.07 -7.86 18.67
CA LEU A 104 20.24 -8.70 17.82
C LEU A 104 19.01 -7.95 17.32
N GLU A 105 18.33 -7.22 18.20
CA GLU A 105 17.16 -6.41 17.84
C GLU A 105 17.54 -5.24 16.93
N ARG A 106 18.72 -4.63 17.12
CA ARG A 106 19.23 -3.60 16.22
C ARG A 106 19.54 -4.17 14.84
N GLU A 107 20.27 -5.28 14.77
CA GLU A 107 20.59 -5.94 13.50
C GLU A 107 19.32 -6.32 12.75
N TYR A 108 18.34 -6.88 13.47
CA TYR A 108 17.02 -7.17 12.93
C TYR A 108 16.32 -5.91 12.41
N ALA A 109 16.25 -4.83 13.20
CA ALA A 109 15.66 -3.57 12.76
C ALA A 109 16.33 -3.01 11.50
N GLY A 110 17.67 -3.04 11.42
CA GLY A 110 18.41 -2.62 10.24
C GLY A 110 18.08 -3.45 9.00
N GLN A 111 18.06 -4.78 9.12
CA GLN A 111 17.70 -5.70 8.03
C GLN A 111 16.26 -5.47 7.55
N CYS A 112 15.32 -5.30 8.48
CA CYS A 112 13.92 -5.04 8.17
C CYS A 112 13.72 -3.70 7.48
N ALA A 113 14.40 -2.64 7.93
CA ALA A 113 14.37 -1.34 7.27
C ALA A 113 14.89 -1.42 5.82
N GLU A 114 15.96 -2.18 5.58
CA GLU A 114 16.47 -2.43 4.22
C GLU A 114 15.46 -3.21 3.37
N THR A 115 14.89 -4.31 3.89
CA THR A 115 13.86 -5.08 3.21
C THR A 115 12.69 -4.20 2.81
N VAL A 116 12.10 -3.46 3.76
CA VAL A 116 10.95 -2.58 3.51
C VAL A 116 11.30 -1.49 2.48
N HIS A 117 12.51 -0.93 2.53
CA HIS A 117 12.96 0.05 1.54
C HIS A 117 13.01 -0.57 0.12
N THR A 118 13.32 -1.86 -0.03
CA THR A 118 13.31 -2.52 -1.34
C THR A 118 11.91 -2.84 -1.88
N LEU A 119 10.87 -2.81 -1.03
CA LEU A 119 9.49 -3.07 -1.43
C LEU A 119 8.80 -1.82 -2.01
N LEU A 120 9.17 -0.62 -1.57
CA LEU A 120 8.58 0.64 -2.04
C LEU A 120 8.58 0.80 -3.58
N PRO A 121 9.67 0.50 -4.31
CA PRO A 121 9.66 0.57 -5.78
C PRO A 121 8.70 -0.41 -6.46
N LEU A 122 8.39 -1.55 -5.81
CA LEU A 122 7.41 -2.50 -6.35
C LEU A 122 5.99 -1.95 -6.25
N LEU A 123 5.71 -1.19 -5.18
CA LEU A 123 4.44 -0.48 -5.02
C LEU A 123 4.32 0.66 -6.03
N ASP A 124 5.39 1.43 -6.26
CA ASP A 124 5.40 2.46 -7.32
C ASP A 124 5.13 1.84 -8.71
N GLU A 125 5.68 0.65 -8.99
CA GLU A 125 5.41 -0.09 -10.22
C GLU A 125 3.96 -0.59 -10.28
N ALA A 126 3.41 -1.08 -9.17
CA ALA A 126 2.01 -1.50 -9.08
C ALA A 126 1.06 -0.32 -9.35
N SER A 127 1.31 0.86 -8.76
CA SER A 127 0.54 2.08 -9.02
C SER A 127 0.51 2.40 -10.52
N ALA A 128 1.64 2.31 -11.21
CA ALA A 128 1.72 2.59 -12.65
C ALA A 128 0.88 1.60 -13.48
N TYR A 129 0.79 0.33 -13.09
CA TYR A 129 -0.11 -0.62 -13.72
C TYR A 129 -1.58 -0.23 -13.51
N PHE A 130 -1.96 0.19 -12.32
CA PHE A 130 -3.33 0.63 -12.03
C PHE A 130 -3.72 1.91 -12.78
N GLU A 131 -2.80 2.87 -12.92
CA GLU A 131 -3.01 4.06 -13.76
C GLU A 131 -3.28 3.69 -15.23
N HIS A 132 -2.49 2.76 -15.80
CA HIS A 132 -2.73 2.29 -17.17
C HIS A 132 -4.07 1.54 -17.31
N ALA A 133 -4.45 0.74 -16.32
CA ALA A 133 -5.75 0.06 -16.29
C ALA A 133 -6.90 1.09 -16.30
N GLU A 134 -6.79 2.15 -15.51
CA GLU A 134 -7.78 3.23 -15.44
C GLU A 134 -7.95 3.88 -16.81
N GLU A 135 -6.84 4.21 -17.48
CA GLU A 135 -6.90 4.79 -18.82
C GLU A 135 -7.65 3.90 -19.82
N PHE A 136 -7.45 2.58 -19.77
CA PHE A 136 -8.14 1.65 -20.66
C PHE A 136 -9.64 1.59 -20.37
N LEU A 137 -10.03 1.56 -19.09
CA LEU A 137 -11.43 1.55 -18.67
C LEU A 137 -12.13 2.86 -19.02
N GLU A 138 -11.50 4.01 -18.82
CA GLU A 138 -12.04 5.31 -19.23
C GLU A 138 -12.22 5.39 -20.75
N LYS A 139 -11.24 4.92 -21.53
CA LYS A 139 -11.38 4.80 -22.99
C LYS A 139 -12.56 3.89 -23.35
N ALA A 140 -12.79 2.79 -22.62
CA ALA A 140 -13.91 1.87 -22.87
C ALA A 140 -15.28 2.51 -22.54
N LYS A 141 -15.38 3.31 -21.47
CA LYS A 141 -16.61 4.03 -21.08
C LYS A 141 -17.12 4.99 -22.16
N THR A 142 -16.21 5.59 -22.93
CA THR A 142 -16.57 6.54 -24.00
C THR A 142 -17.18 5.90 -25.25
N LEU A 143 -17.10 4.57 -25.37
CA LEU A 143 -17.60 3.83 -26.52
C LEU A 143 -19.13 3.71 -26.50
N LYS A 144 -19.75 3.59 -27.67
CA LYS A 144 -21.20 3.41 -27.79
C LYS A 144 -21.56 1.94 -27.62
N LEU A 145 -21.73 1.53 -26.36
CA LEU A 145 -21.94 0.13 -26.00
C LEU A 145 -23.37 -0.15 -25.51
N PRO A 146 -23.83 -1.40 -25.58
CA PRO A 146 -25.04 -1.84 -24.90
C PRO A 146 -24.96 -1.62 -23.38
N HIS A 147 -26.11 -1.50 -22.72
CA HIS A 147 -26.17 -1.21 -21.28
C HIS A 147 -25.39 -2.21 -20.40
N HIS A 148 -25.42 -3.51 -20.74
CA HIS A 148 -24.70 -4.54 -19.97
C HIS A 148 -23.18 -4.34 -19.98
N TYR A 149 -22.59 -3.85 -21.08
CA TYR A 149 -21.16 -3.51 -21.14
C TYR A 149 -20.82 -2.36 -20.18
N HIS A 150 -21.67 -1.33 -20.10
CA HIS A 150 -21.44 -0.25 -19.15
C HIS A 150 -21.56 -0.73 -17.70
N GLN A 151 -22.46 -1.67 -17.40
CA GLN A 151 -22.53 -2.28 -16.07
C GLN A 151 -21.25 -3.05 -15.71
N TYR A 152 -20.70 -3.80 -16.67
CA TYR A 152 -19.48 -4.55 -16.49
C TYR A 152 -18.24 -3.63 -16.37
N ILE A 153 -18.11 -2.61 -17.23
CA ILE A 153 -17.02 -1.61 -17.12
C ILE A 153 -17.07 -0.86 -15.78
N ASN A 154 -18.26 -0.57 -15.26
CA ASN A 154 -18.40 0.07 -13.95
C ASN A 154 -17.90 -0.85 -12.83
N LEU A 155 -18.18 -2.15 -12.90
CA LEU A 155 -17.70 -3.13 -11.91
C LEU A 155 -16.17 -3.25 -11.96
N GLU A 156 -15.58 -3.36 -13.15
CA GLU A 156 -14.12 -3.35 -13.36
C GLU A 156 -13.48 -2.05 -12.83
N THR A 157 -14.16 -0.91 -12.99
CA THR A 157 -13.69 0.36 -12.42
C THR A 157 -13.70 0.33 -10.90
N THR A 158 -14.76 -0.22 -10.29
CA THR A 158 -14.85 -0.36 -8.83
C THR A 158 -13.74 -1.28 -8.33
N LEU A 159 -13.54 -2.43 -8.97
CA LEU A 159 -12.45 -3.36 -8.64
C LEU A 159 -11.08 -2.69 -8.71
N LEU A 160 -10.82 -1.94 -9.80
CA LEU A 160 -9.58 -1.18 -9.94
C LEU A 160 -9.39 -0.17 -8.80
N LYS A 161 -10.44 0.58 -8.43
CA LYS A 161 -10.37 1.55 -7.34
C LYS A 161 -10.03 0.88 -6.01
N THR A 162 -10.63 -0.27 -5.71
CA THR A 162 -10.33 -1.03 -4.49
C THR A 162 -8.88 -1.56 -4.50
N TYR A 163 -8.33 -1.92 -5.66
CA TYR A 163 -6.90 -2.26 -5.79
C TYR A 163 -5.98 -1.05 -5.56
N THR A 164 -6.34 0.13 -6.05
CA THR A 164 -5.59 1.36 -5.76
C THR A 164 -5.62 1.69 -4.27
N GLU A 165 -6.76 1.52 -3.60
CA GLU A 165 -6.87 1.68 -2.14
C GLU A 165 -5.99 0.67 -1.39
N TYR A 166 -5.90 -0.58 -1.88
CA TYR A 166 -5.01 -1.59 -1.32
C TYR A 166 -3.51 -1.24 -1.49
N ASP A 167 -3.12 -0.72 -2.66
CA ASP A 167 -1.76 -0.24 -2.92
C ASP A 167 -1.38 0.93 -2.00
N GLU A 168 -2.25 1.95 -1.88
CA GLU A 168 -2.04 3.08 -0.97
C GLU A 168 -1.90 2.63 0.49
N ALA A 169 -2.69 1.65 0.92
CA ALA A 169 -2.60 1.08 2.26
C ALA A 169 -1.27 0.35 2.48
N LEU A 170 -0.81 -0.43 1.51
CA LEU A 170 0.51 -1.10 1.57
C LEU A 170 1.67 -0.10 1.54
N GLN A 171 1.59 0.98 0.78
CA GLN A 171 2.58 2.07 0.79
C GLN A 171 2.66 2.74 2.15
N THR A 172 1.50 3.02 2.75
CA THR A 172 1.43 3.58 4.10
C THR A 172 2.01 2.62 5.13
N LEU A 173 1.69 1.32 5.02
CA LEU A 173 2.23 0.28 5.90
C LEU A 173 3.74 0.16 5.79
N CYS A 174 4.30 0.13 4.57
CA CYS A 174 5.74 0.12 4.35
C CYS A 174 6.41 1.37 4.94
N THR A 175 5.82 2.54 4.75
CA THR A 175 6.34 3.79 5.30
C THR A 175 6.37 3.73 6.84
N ASN A 176 5.30 3.24 7.47
CA ASN A 176 5.23 3.11 8.92
C ASN A 176 6.22 2.10 9.48
N TYR A 177 6.39 0.94 8.82
CA TYR A 177 7.45 -0.01 9.19
C TYR A 177 8.84 0.60 9.07
N LEU A 178 9.10 1.33 7.99
CA LEU A 178 10.40 1.98 7.78
C LEU A 178 10.72 2.97 8.90
N LEU A 179 9.76 3.84 9.25
CA LEU A 179 9.90 4.78 10.37
C LEU A 179 10.16 4.04 11.68
N TYR A 180 9.38 2.99 11.96
CA TYR A 180 9.50 2.20 13.18
C TYR A 180 10.87 1.55 13.33
N TYR A 181 11.36 0.89 12.28
CA TYR A 181 12.63 0.18 12.32
C TYR A 181 13.83 1.13 12.30
N GLN A 182 13.78 2.24 11.57
CA GLN A 182 14.83 3.26 11.62
C GLN A 182 14.91 3.93 13.00
N PHE A 183 13.75 4.20 13.62
CA PHE A 183 13.71 4.65 15.02
C PHE A 183 14.38 3.63 15.93
N ALA A 184 14.01 2.35 15.81
CA ALA A 184 14.54 1.28 16.65
C ALA A 184 16.06 1.12 16.49
N ASP A 185 16.60 1.17 15.27
CA ASP A 185 18.04 1.06 15.01
C ASP A 185 18.84 2.16 15.72
N HIS A 186 18.40 3.42 15.56
CA HIS A 186 19.05 4.56 16.20
C HIS A 186 18.90 4.53 17.73
N PHE A 187 17.71 4.19 18.23
CA PHE A 187 17.46 4.08 19.66
C PHE A 187 18.36 3.00 20.31
N LEU A 188 18.39 1.80 19.73
CA LEU A 188 19.19 0.68 20.23
C LEU A 188 20.70 0.92 20.09
N THR A 189 21.11 1.71 19.09
CA THR A 189 22.49 2.21 18.99
C THR A 189 22.84 3.11 20.17
N GLY A 190 21.95 4.01 20.56
CA GLY A 190 22.10 4.81 21.79
C GLY A 190 22.23 3.94 23.04
N GLU A 191 21.37 2.93 23.16
CA GLU A 191 21.40 1.99 24.31
C GLU A 191 22.72 1.22 24.41
N GLN A 192 23.25 0.75 23.28
CA GLN A 192 24.56 0.08 23.26
C GLN A 192 25.67 1.02 23.75
N LEU A 193 25.67 2.27 23.29
CA LEU A 193 26.67 3.27 23.69
C LEU A 193 26.57 3.61 25.19
N LEU A 194 25.36 3.58 25.78
CA LEU A 194 25.19 3.73 27.23
C LEU A 194 25.73 2.53 28.03
N LEU A 195 25.68 1.32 27.48
CA LEU A 195 26.33 0.16 28.11
C LEU A 195 27.85 0.32 28.10
N GLU A 196 28.44 0.67 26.95
CA GLU A 196 29.88 0.93 26.81
C GLU A 196 30.34 2.07 27.73
N LEU A 197 29.51 3.11 27.89
CA LEU A 197 29.73 4.20 28.84
C LEU A 197 29.81 3.69 30.28
N THR A 198 28.94 2.77 30.68
CA THR A 198 28.90 2.23 32.04
C THR A 198 30.21 1.48 32.34
N ASP A 199 30.69 0.67 31.39
CA ASP A 199 31.98 -0.03 31.52
C ASP A 199 33.16 0.96 31.65
N ASP A 200 33.16 2.06 30.90
CA ASP A 200 34.20 3.09 30.97
C ASP A 200 34.12 3.89 32.29
N MET A 201 32.92 4.14 32.80
CA MET A 201 32.71 4.77 34.11
C MET A 201 33.22 3.89 35.25
N ASP A 202 32.93 2.59 35.23
CA ASP A 202 33.42 1.63 36.21
C ASP A 202 34.96 1.58 36.21
N ARG A 203 35.58 1.52 35.03
CA ARG A 203 37.04 1.64 34.89
C ARG A 203 37.57 2.97 35.44
N GLY A 204 36.86 4.07 35.23
CA GLY A 204 37.22 5.38 35.78
C GLY A 204 37.23 5.38 37.31
N ASN A 205 36.19 4.81 37.92
CA ASN A 205 36.06 4.68 39.36
C ASN A 205 37.16 3.80 39.96
N ASP A 206 37.43 2.63 39.37
CA ASP A 206 38.49 1.72 39.81
C ASP A 206 39.86 2.43 39.84
N ASN A 207 40.18 3.17 38.78
CA ASN A 207 41.44 3.91 38.69
C ASN A 207 41.49 5.11 39.65
N LEU A 208 40.35 5.71 39.96
CA LEU A 208 40.25 6.81 40.92
C LEU A 208 40.56 6.29 42.33
N GLU A 209 39.98 5.15 42.71
CA GLU A 209 40.19 4.49 44.00
C GLU A 209 41.64 4.02 44.19
N SER A 210 42.30 3.56 43.13
CA SER A 210 43.73 3.18 43.17
C SER A 210 44.70 4.36 43.12
N GLY A 211 44.21 5.60 43.06
CA GLY A 211 45.04 6.81 43.00
C GLY A 211 45.75 7.02 41.66
N THR A 212 45.29 6.36 40.60
CA THR A 212 45.81 6.48 39.24
C THR A 212 44.99 7.49 38.44
N TYR A 213 45.05 8.76 38.84
CA TYR A 213 44.14 9.80 38.38
C TYR A 213 44.23 10.12 36.89
N GLN A 214 45.42 10.01 36.29
CA GLN A 214 45.58 10.11 34.83
C GLN A 214 44.71 9.09 34.07
N PHE A 215 44.67 7.84 34.52
CA PHE A 215 43.87 6.78 33.88
C PHE A 215 42.37 6.94 34.19
N ALA A 216 42.02 7.41 35.39
CA ALA A 216 40.64 7.76 35.73
C ALA A 216 40.09 8.87 34.81
N ALA A 217 40.85 9.95 34.64
CA ALA A 217 40.48 11.04 33.75
C ALA A 217 40.26 10.57 32.30
N ALA A 218 41.18 9.76 31.77
CA ALA A 218 41.07 9.22 30.42
C ALA A 218 39.84 8.31 30.24
N ALA A 219 39.50 7.49 31.24
CA ALA A 219 38.32 6.64 31.22
C ALA A 219 37.03 7.48 31.23
N TYR A 220 36.94 8.52 32.07
CA TYR A 220 35.79 9.43 32.07
C TYR A 220 35.67 10.23 30.77
N GLU A 221 36.79 10.61 30.14
CA GLU A 221 36.77 11.24 28.80
C GLU A 221 36.22 10.28 27.73
N SER A 222 36.59 9.00 27.78
CA SER A 222 36.05 7.96 26.91
C SER A 222 34.53 7.83 27.12
N ALA A 223 34.10 7.69 28.38
CA ALA A 223 32.68 7.64 28.74
C ALA A 223 31.91 8.88 28.25
N LEU A 224 32.49 10.09 28.36
CA LEU A 224 31.91 11.34 27.87
C LEU A 224 31.74 11.32 26.35
N GLN A 225 32.72 10.78 25.63
CA GLN A 225 32.63 10.63 24.18
C GLN A 225 31.52 9.66 23.78
N GLN A 226 31.36 8.55 24.52
CA GLN A 226 30.26 7.61 24.31
C GLN A 226 28.90 8.24 24.58
N LEU A 227 28.76 9.01 25.66
CA LEU A 227 27.53 9.73 25.97
C LEU A 227 27.12 10.70 24.86
N LYS A 228 28.08 11.45 24.31
CA LYS A 228 27.85 12.37 23.18
C LYS A 228 27.43 11.64 21.90
N ASN A 229 27.97 10.45 21.68
CA ASN A 229 27.57 9.61 20.55
C ASN A 229 26.15 9.06 20.78
N ALA A 230 25.84 8.61 21.99
CA ALA A 230 24.51 8.13 22.37
C ALA A 230 23.47 9.24 22.21
N GLN A 231 23.75 10.44 22.69
CA GLN A 231 22.90 11.61 22.52
C GLN A 231 22.55 11.85 21.05
N LYS A 232 23.54 11.84 20.15
CA LYS A 232 23.29 12.00 18.71
C LYS A 232 22.38 10.91 18.17
N ALA A 233 22.59 9.65 18.57
CA ALA A 233 21.75 8.55 18.14
C ALA A 233 20.30 8.74 18.60
N TYR A 234 20.08 9.13 19.86
CA TYR A 234 18.74 9.42 20.38
C TYR A 234 18.10 10.67 19.74
N GLU A 235 18.87 11.72 19.42
CA GLU A 235 18.38 12.88 18.68
C GLU A 235 17.99 12.54 17.23
N HIS A 236 18.62 11.53 16.63
CA HIS A 236 18.20 11.00 15.34
C HIS A 236 16.91 10.19 15.48
N ALA A 237 16.83 9.31 16.49
CA ALA A 237 15.63 8.54 16.78
C ALA A 237 14.41 9.45 17.04
N SER A 238 14.55 10.49 17.87
CA SER A 238 13.45 11.41 18.21
C SER A 238 12.93 12.22 17.02
N LYS A 239 13.76 12.44 15.99
CA LYS A 239 13.33 13.09 14.73
C LYS A 239 12.54 12.16 13.82
N ILE A 240 12.64 10.85 14.02
CA ILE A 240 11.91 9.85 13.25
C ILE A 240 10.55 9.61 13.91
N LEU A 241 10.56 9.24 15.20
CA LEU A 241 9.34 9.10 15.99
C LEU A 241 9.39 10.05 17.19
N ASP A 242 8.42 10.95 17.23
CA ASP A 242 8.23 11.92 18.32
C ASP A 242 7.51 11.24 19.49
N LEU A 243 8.30 10.55 20.31
CA LEU A 243 7.82 9.91 21.54
C LEU A 243 8.17 10.80 22.75
N PRO A 244 7.21 11.15 23.63
CA PRO A 244 7.48 11.99 24.80
C PRO A 244 8.62 11.48 25.69
N TYR A 245 8.82 10.17 25.76
CA TYR A 245 9.95 9.56 26.46
C TYR A 245 11.32 10.08 25.98
N MET A 246 11.45 10.38 24.68
CA MET A 246 12.71 10.81 24.09
C MET A 246 13.13 12.20 24.55
N ASP A 247 12.18 13.11 24.77
CA ASP A 247 12.47 14.44 25.29
C ASP A 247 13.03 14.38 26.72
N ASP A 248 12.39 13.57 27.58
CA ASP A 248 12.85 13.36 28.95
C ASP A 248 14.23 12.69 28.97
N LEU A 249 14.45 11.68 28.11
CA LEU A 249 15.73 10.99 27.97
C LEU A 249 16.84 11.96 27.53
N LEU A 250 16.61 12.73 26.48
CA LEU A 250 17.58 13.69 25.95
C LEU A 250 17.90 14.79 26.98
N SER A 251 16.90 15.28 27.73
CA SER A 251 17.14 16.24 28.81
C SER A 251 18.04 15.64 29.90
N ASN A 252 17.80 14.38 30.28
CA ASN A 252 18.63 13.69 31.27
C ASN A 252 20.07 13.48 30.78
N ILE A 253 20.25 13.17 29.50
CA ILE A 253 21.58 12.99 28.89
C ILE A 253 22.41 14.27 28.97
N VAL A 254 21.80 15.45 28.81
CA VAL A 254 22.50 16.74 28.96
C VAL A 254 23.05 16.92 30.39
N HIS A 255 22.29 16.53 31.42
CA HIS A 255 22.76 16.55 32.81
C HIS A 255 23.90 15.55 33.03
N MET A 256 23.76 14.33 32.50
CA MET A 256 24.82 13.32 32.56
C MET A 256 26.11 13.79 31.87
N GLU A 257 26.02 14.52 30.75
CA GLU A 257 27.17 15.06 30.03
C GLU A 257 27.96 16.04 30.89
N ARG A 258 27.26 16.98 31.54
CA ARG A 258 27.87 17.95 32.44
C ARG A 258 28.48 17.30 33.67
N ALA A 259 27.77 16.33 34.25
CA ALA A 259 28.27 15.57 35.39
C ALA A 259 29.59 14.86 35.05
N LEU A 260 29.62 14.15 33.93
CA LEU A 260 30.77 13.37 33.50
C LEU A 260 31.95 14.25 33.07
N TYR A 261 31.67 15.41 32.46
CA TYR A 261 32.68 16.44 32.21
C TYR A 261 33.32 16.93 33.51
N ASN A 262 32.51 17.24 34.53
CA ASN A 262 32.99 17.70 35.82
C ASN A 262 33.82 16.61 36.54
N LEU A 263 33.41 15.35 36.47
CA LEU A 263 34.16 14.21 37.04
C LEU A 263 35.51 13.99 36.34
N SER A 264 35.53 14.07 35.00
CA SER A 264 36.76 14.00 34.21
C SER A 264 37.74 15.10 34.62
N GLU A 265 37.28 16.35 34.73
CA GLU A 265 38.12 17.46 35.12
C GLU A 265 38.54 17.36 36.60
N ALA A 266 37.67 16.88 37.49
CA ALA A 266 38.03 16.62 38.89
C ALA A 266 39.20 15.63 39.01
N ALA A 267 39.17 14.53 38.26
CA ALA A 267 40.26 13.55 38.22
C ALA A 267 41.57 14.18 37.72
N ARG A 268 41.53 15.04 36.69
CA ARG A 268 42.71 15.78 36.22
C ARG A 268 43.27 16.72 37.29
N GLN A 269 42.41 17.40 38.04
CA GLN A 269 42.85 18.29 39.12
C GLN A 269 43.50 17.52 40.27
N LEU A 270 43.05 16.29 40.57
CA LEU A 270 43.71 15.42 41.55
C LEU A 270 45.12 15.02 41.10
N GLU A 271 45.32 14.69 39.82
CA GLU A 271 46.65 14.40 39.25
C GLU A 271 47.61 15.59 39.43
N LEU A 272 47.11 16.82 39.29
CA LEU A 272 47.87 18.05 39.48
C LEU A 272 48.07 18.43 40.96
N GLY A 273 47.48 17.69 41.89
CA GLY A 273 47.52 17.98 43.33
C GLY A 273 46.58 19.11 43.78
N ASN A 274 45.67 19.56 42.91
CA ASN A 274 44.72 20.64 43.18
C ASN A 274 43.45 20.11 43.86
N ILE A 275 43.59 19.63 45.09
CA ILE A 275 42.52 18.93 45.83
C ILE A 275 41.25 19.77 45.98
N ASP A 276 41.38 21.07 46.32
CA ASP A 276 40.22 21.94 46.53
C ASP A 276 39.39 22.11 45.25
N GLN A 277 40.05 22.27 44.10
CA GLN A 277 39.38 22.40 42.81
C GLN A 277 38.73 21.09 42.39
N ALA A 278 39.39 19.95 42.63
CA ALA A 278 38.82 18.63 42.37
C ALA A 278 37.54 18.39 43.18
N ASN A 279 37.54 18.73 44.46
CA ASN A 279 36.37 18.60 45.33
C ASN A 279 35.20 19.48 44.86
N LEU A 280 35.48 20.72 44.45
CA LEU A 280 34.46 21.61 43.89
C LEU A 280 33.84 21.02 42.62
N LEU A 281 34.67 20.54 41.69
CA LEU A 281 34.19 19.93 40.44
C LEU A 281 33.39 18.66 40.69
N ALA A 282 33.83 17.79 41.60
CA ALA A 282 33.09 16.60 41.99
C ALA A 282 31.71 16.95 42.60
N ALA A 283 31.64 18.00 43.43
CA ALA A 283 30.37 18.47 43.98
C ALA A 283 29.42 19.00 42.90
N LEU A 284 29.93 19.79 41.94
CA LEU A 284 29.14 20.24 40.79
C LEU A 284 28.66 19.07 39.92
N GLY A 285 29.49 18.04 39.75
CA GLY A 285 29.09 16.81 39.07
C GLY A 285 27.96 16.07 39.78
N SER A 286 28.01 16.01 41.12
CA SER A 286 26.95 15.41 41.93
C SER A 286 25.62 16.16 41.81
N GLU A 287 25.65 17.50 41.81
CA GLU A 287 24.45 18.34 41.64
C GLU A 287 23.76 18.11 40.28
N GLU A 288 24.54 17.91 39.21
CA GLU A 288 24.01 17.56 37.89
C GLU A 288 23.37 16.17 37.88
N ILE A 289 23.95 15.17 38.59
CA ILE A 289 23.35 13.84 38.74
C ILE A 289 22.04 13.91 39.54
N GLU A 290 21.98 14.72 40.60
CA GLU A 290 20.76 14.95 41.38
C GLU A 290 19.65 15.62 40.56
N SER A 291 20.01 16.33 39.48
CA SER A 291 19.08 16.97 38.55
C SER A 291 18.51 15.99 37.51
N VAL A 292 19.02 14.76 37.40
CA VAL A 292 18.50 13.72 36.51
C VAL A 292 17.14 13.25 37.01
N THR A 293 16.13 13.34 36.15
CA THR A 293 14.78 12.85 36.46
C THR A 293 14.69 11.35 36.29
N THR A 294 13.80 10.68 37.03
CA THR A 294 13.58 9.24 36.83
C THR A 294 12.79 9.02 35.54
N VAL A 295 13.46 8.51 34.50
CA VAL A 295 12.85 8.10 33.24
C VAL A 295 12.84 6.58 33.18
N THR A 296 11.67 5.99 32.97
CA THR A 296 11.53 4.53 33.02
C THR A 296 11.50 3.93 31.61
N LYS A 297 12.30 2.89 31.35
CA LYS A 297 12.23 2.14 30.08
C LYS A 297 10.85 1.54 29.81
N LEU A 298 10.02 1.40 30.85
CA LEU A 298 8.62 1.00 30.72
C LEU A 298 7.79 2.03 29.93
N GLN A 299 8.05 3.34 30.10
CA GLN A 299 7.35 4.39 29.34
C GLN A 299 7.65 4.28 27.85
N LEU A 300 8.92 4.11 27.46
CA LEU A 300 9.29 3.86 26.07
C LEU A 300 8.53 2.66 25.51
N LYS A 301 8.56 1.52 26.23
CA LYS A 301 7.87 0.30 25.79
C LYS A 301 6.39 0.55 25.52
N ILE A 302 5.72 1.24 26.45
CA ILE A 302 4.28 1.53 26.31
C ILE A 302 4.05 2.44 25.11
N GLN A 303 4.82 3.51 24.96
CA GLN A 303 4.66 4.48 23.87
C GLN A 303 4.96 3.86 22.50
N ALA A 304 6.04 3.08 22.38
CA ALA A 304 6.40 2.39 21.13
C ALA A 304 5.37 1.32 20.75
N ALA A 305 4.86 0.55 21.71
CA ALA A 305 3.82 -0.45 21.46
C ALA A 305 2.49 0.20 21.07
N GLN A 306 2.13 1.33 21.70
CA GLN A 306 0.95 2.11 21.32
C GLN A 306 1.07 2.64 19.89
N TRP A 307 2.21 3.23 19.55
CA TRP A 307 2.50 3.71 18.20
C TRP A 307 2.41 2.57 17.18
N TYR A 308 3.02 1.41 17.46
CA TYR A 308 2.96 0.24 16.58
C TYR A 308 1.53 -0.27 16.38
N ALA A 309 0.75 -0.34 17.46
CA ALA A 309 -0.64 -0.76 17.39
C ALA A 309 -1.48 0.19 16.52
N GLU A 310 -1.33 1.50 16.71
CA GLU A 310 -2.10 2.54 16.01
C GLU A 310 -1.74 2.63 14.51
N HIS A 311 -0.46 2.52 14.17
CA HIS A 311 0.01 2.81 12.80
C HIS A 311 0.33 1.58 11.94
N ILE A 312 0.55 0.41 12.56
CA ILE A 312 0.89 -0.82 11.85
C ILE A 312 -0.22 -1.85 12.04
N THR A 313 -0.58 -2.18 13.29
CA THR A 313 -1.55 -3.27 13.54
C THR A 313 -2.94 -2.91 13.01
N ALA A 314 -3.45 -1.71 13.31
CA ALA A 314 -4.75 -1.26 12.79
C ALA A 314 -4.79 -1.25 11.26
N LEU A 315 -3.71 -0.82 10.60
CA LEU A 315 -3.63 -0.75 9.14
C LEU A 315 -3.60 -2.14 8.49
N ILE A 316 -3.01 -3.15 9.14
CA ILE A 316 -3.08 -4.54 8.69
C ILE A 316 -4.53 -5.05 8.71
N GLU A 317 -5.30 -4.69 9.74
CA GLU A 317 -6.73 -5.05 9.81
C GLU A 317 -7.53 -4.38 8.68
N ASP A 318 -7.27 -3.10 8.41
CA ASP A 318 -7.90 -2.36 7.29
C ASP A 318 -7.56 -3.00 5.93
N ILE A 319 -6.29 -3.41 5.74
CA ILE A 319 -5.84 -4.10 4.52
C ILE A 319 -6.59 -5.43 4.33
N ASP A 320 -6.81 -6.20 5.39
CA ASP A 320 -7.54 -7.46 5.30
C ASP A 320 -9.03 -7.23 4.93
N GLU A 321 -9.64 -6.13 5.37
CA GLU A 321 -11.00 -5.74 4.95
C GLU A 321 -11.05 -5.40 3.44
N VAL A 322 -10.13 -4.56 2.97
CA VAL A 322 -10.03 -4.19 1.54
C VAL A 322 -9.80 -5.42 0.66
N LYS A 323 -8.96 -6.36 1.09
CA LYS A 323 -8.74 -7.62 0.38
C LYS A 323 -10.00 -8.48 0.29
N SER A 324 -10.81 -8.52 1.34
CA SER A 324 -12.09 -9.22 1.30
C SER A 324 -13.02 -8.60 0.25
N GLU A 325 -13.07 -7.27 0.16
CA GLU A 325 -13.87 -6.57 -0.86
C GLU A 325 -13.38 -6.87 -2.29
N ILE A 326 -12.05 -6.91 -2.51
CA ILE A 326 -11.47 -7.30 -3.81
C ILE A 326 -11.94 -8.69 -4.24
N GLU A 327 -11.93 -9.68 -3.33
CA GLU A 327 -12.34 -11.04 -3.67
C GLU A 327 -13.85 -11.16 -3.95
N GLU A 328 -14.68 -10.40 -3.25
CA GLU A 328 -16.12 -10.29 -3.55
C GLU A 328 -16.35 -9.68 -4.94
N LEU A 329 -15.67 -8.58 -5.26
CA LEU A 329 -15.77 -7.90 -6.55
C LEU A 329 -15.26 -8.76 -7.71
N LYS A 330 -14.15 -9.49 -7.53
CA LYS A 330 -13.66 -10.47 -8.52
C LYS A 330 -14.71 -11.52 -8.82
N THR A 331 -15.30 -12.11 -7.78
CA THR A 331 -16.33 -13.13 -7.93
C THR A 331 -17.56 -12.59 -8.67
N GLU A 332 -17.99 -11.36 -8.38
CA GLU A 332 -19.09 -10.71 -9.10
C GLU A 332 -18.75 -10.45 -10.58
N THR A 333 -17.49 -10.13 -10.86
CA THR A 333 -16.99 -9.85 -12.21
C THR A 333 -16.97 -11.12 -13.08
N GLU A 334 -16.46 -12.23 -12.54
CA GLU A 334 -16.43 -13.53 -13.21
C GLU A 334 -17.83 -14.09 -13.50
N LEU A 335 -18.84 -13.75 -12.68
CA LEU A 335 -20.23 -14.18 -12.90
C LEU A 335 -20.93 -13.40 -14.03
N ARG A 336 -20.34 -12.30 -14.50
CA ARG A 336 -20.92 -11.41 -15.53
C ARG A 336 -20.21 -11.48 -16.89
N GLU A 337 -19.01 -12.07 -16.96
CA GLU A 337 -18.39 -12.57 -18.20
C GLU A 337 -19.20 -13.74 -18.80
#